data_AF-A0AAD4WJU0-F1
#
_entry.id   AF-A0AAD4WJU0-F1
#
_cell.length_a   1.000
_cell.length_b   1.000
_cell.length_c   1.000
_cell.angle_alpha   90.00
_cell.angle_beta   90.00
_cell.angle_gamma   90.00
#
_symmetry.space_group_name_H-M   'P 1'
#
loop_
_entity.id
_entity.type
_entity.pdbx_description
1 polymer ?
#
loop_
_entity_poly.entity_id
_entity_poly.type
_entity_poly.pdbx_seq_one_letter_code
_entity_poly.pdbx_strand_id
1 'polypeptide(L)'
;MDNQPKHSSIGSNLACLSLLLACAVYLCIWSSSSSLINPLFSFQKHDAQCPSKNPTTTTFNVAPDELLATLDKASIGNKTVIIAVINKAYAVQEVKADTTMLDLFIESFWQGEDTRHLLDHLVLVAVDQTAYDRCQFLRLNCYRLETDSVDFGGEKLYMSQDFIKMMWRRTWFLLEVLKRGYSFIFTDTDVLWLRNPFSRLSQNETEDLQISTDMFFGDPWNETLINTGFYHIRSNNKTIALFDRWYNMKDNATGQKEQDVLLDLIRGGIIGQLGLKVRFLDTLYFSGFCQDSNDFGAVTTVHANCCRSIVAKVKDLKAVLRDWKQFKKTTAQKTTAGLAADGFQWSGHWGCWNSWKVPNDTGKANHKA
;
A
#
# COMPACT_ATOMS: atom_id res chain seq x y z
N MET A 1 46.12 69.13 -16.11
CA MET A 1 46.90 68.32 -15.16
C MET A 1 45.93 67.31 -14.59
N ASP A 2 46.21 66.05 -14.93
CA ASP A 2 45.37 64.88 -14.73
C ASP A 2 45.07 64.58 -13.26
N ASN A 3 43.90 64.00 -13.02
CA ASN A 3 43.69 63.16 -11.84
C ASN A 3 42.77 61.98 -12.21
N GLN A 4 43.38 60.81 -12.42
CA GLN A 4 42.68 59.54 -12.59
C GLN A 4 42.17 59.00 -11.24
N PRO A 5 41.02 58.30 -11.22
CA PRO A 5 40.61 57.49 -10.08
C PRO A 5 41.21 56.08 -10.15
N LYS A 6 41.75 55.62 -9.01
CA LYS A 6 42.27 54.26 -8.79
C LYS A 6 41.15 53.21 -8.90
N HIS A 7 41.29 52.28 -9.85
CA HIS A 7 40.45 51.09 -9.95
C HIS A 7 40.98 49.92 -9.09
N SER A 8 40.08 49.39 -8.26
CA SER A 8 39.91 47.98 -7.84
C SER A 8 41.08 47.17 -7.28
N SER A 9 41.08 46.92 -5.95
CA SER A 9 41.76 45.75 -5.33
C SER A 9 40.81 44.60 -4.98
N ILE A 10 39.52 44.71 -5.30
CA ILE A 10 38.50 43.69 -4.97
C ILE A 10 38.49 42.53 -5.99
N GLY A 11 38.82 42.80 -7.27
CA GLY A 11 38.86 41.77 -8.32
C GLY A 11 39.99 40.75 -8.18
N SER A 12 41.13 41.15 -7.61
CA SER A 12 42.27 40.24 -7.38
C SER A 12 41.97 39.15 -6.36
N ASN A 13 41.18 39.46 -5.31
CA ASN A 13 40.85 38.49 -4.27
C ASN A 13 39.84 37.44 -4.73
N LEU A 14 38.92 37.79 -5.64
CA LEU A 14 37.99 36.81 -6.23
C LEU A 14 38.70 35.88 -7.23
N ALA A 15 39.65 36.41 -8.01
CA ALA A 15 40.45 35.60 -8.94
C ALA A 15 41.34 34.59 -8.18
N CYS A 16 41.96 35.01 -7.08
CA CYS A 16 42.74 34.10 -6.22
C CYS A 16 41.88 33.00 -5.58
N LEU A 17 40.66 33.32 -5.12
CA LEU A 17 39.75 32.32 -4.54
C LEU A 17 39.29 31.28 -5.56
N SER A 18 39.02 31.71 -6.80
CA SER A 18 38.58 30.82 -7.88
C SER A 18 39.72 29.93 -8.39
N LEU A 19 40.97 30.44 -8.43
CA LEU A 19 42.16 29.63 -8.70
C LEU A 19 42.43 28.59 -7.61
N LEU A 20 42.24 28.94 -6.32
CA LEU A 20 42.41 27.99 -5.21
C LEU A 20 41.36 26.86 -5.26
N LEU A 21 40.11 27.18 -5.57
CA LEU A 21 39.04 26.19 -5.75
C LEU A 21 39.31 25.29 -6.96
N ALA A 22 39.79 25.84 -8.08
CA ALA A 22 40.16 25.05 -9.25
C ALA A 22 41.35 24.11 -8.98
N CYS A 23 42.37 24.57 -8.24
CA CYS A 23 43.49 23.73 -7.80
C CYS A 23 43.04 22.62 -6.85
N ALA A 24 42.12 22.90 -5.92
CA ALA A 24 41.57 21.88 -5.01
C ALA A 24 40.79 20.80 -5.78
N VAL A 25 39.95 21.19 -6.75
CA VAL A 25 39.21 20.25 -7.60
C VAL A 25 40.17 19.42 -8.48
N TYR A 26 41.22 20.04 -9.04
CA TYR A 26 42.24 19.36 -9.83
C TYR A 26 43.03 18.34 -8.99
N LEU A 27 43.42 18.69 -7.76
CA LEU A 27 44.10 17.78 -6.83
C LEU A 27 43.20 16.62 -6.40
N CYS A 28 41.90 16.83 -6.19
CA CYS A 28 40.94 15.76 -5.88
C CYS A 28 40.75 14.79 -7.05
N ILE A 29 40.73 15.28 -8.30
CA ILE A 29 40.65 14.43 -9.49
C ILE A 29 41.98 13.68 -9.71
N TRP A 30 43.13 14.32 -9.46
CA TRP A 30 44.44 13.69 -9.66
C TRP A 30 44.78 12.64 -8.60
N SER A 31 44.37 12.86 -7.34
CA SER A 31 44.48 11.88 -6.26
C SER A 31 43.50 10.71 -6.40
N SER A 32 42.40 10.90 -7.15
CA SER A 32 41.48 9.81 -7.53
C SER A 32 41.95 9.04 -8.78
N SER A 33 42.99 9.52 -9.47
CA SER A 33 43.46 8.97 -10.76
C SER A 33 44.83 8.25 -10.68
N SER A 34 45.40 8.09 -9.48
CA SER A 34 46.64 7.33 -9.26
C SER A 34 46.36 5.92 -8.72
N SER A 35 45.68 5.13 -9.54
CA SER A 35 45.81 3.67 -9.53
C SER A 35 45.57 3.14 -10.95
N LEU A 36 46.57 3.28 -11.83
CA LEU A 36 46.59 2.61 -13.13
C LEU A 36 47.65 1.50 -13.14
N ILE A 37 47.15 0.27 -13.25
CA ILE A 37 47.52 -0.79 -14.22
C ILE A 37 48.97 -1.32 -14.21
N ASN A 38 49.10 -2.66 -14.09
CA ASN A 38 50.08 -3.41 -14.87
C ASN A 38 49.35 -4.48 -15.72
N PRO A 39 49.56 -4.52 -17.05
CA PRO A 39 49.03 -5.54 -17.94
C PRO A 39 50.15 -6.52 -18.35
N LEU A 40 49.96 -7.83 -18.21
CA LEU A 40 50.80 -8.82 -18.91
C LEU A 40 50.15 -10.20 -18.87
N PHE A 41 49.47 -10.58 -19.96
CA PHE A 41 49.86 -11.68 -20.86
C PHE A 41 48.67 -12.24 -21.65
N SER A 42 48.78 -12.04 -22.97
CA SER A 42 48.52 -12.97 -24.08
C SER A 42 47.35 -13.95 -23.99
N PHE A 43 46.33 -13.71 -24.83
CA PHE A 43 45.44 -14.74 -25.33
C PHE A 43 46.26 -15.77 -26.13
N GLN A 44 46.36 -17.00 -25.62
CA GLN A 44 46.72 -18.15 -26.43
C GLN A 44 45.61 -19.20 -26.31
N LYS A 45 44.93 -19.40 -27.44
CA LYS A 45 43.92 -20.43 -27.67
C LYS A 45 44.65 -21.75 -27.86
N HIS A 46 44.36 -22.78 -27.05
CA HIS A 46 44.43 -24.18 -27.47
C HIS A 46 43.70 -25.11 -26.49
N ASP A 47 43.07 -26.12 -27.08
CA ASP A 47 42.18 -27.12 -26.50
C ASP A 47 42.82 -28.11 -25.50
N ALA A 48 41.92 -28.73 -24.73
CA ALA A 48 41.89 -30.12 -24.27
C ALA A 48 42.20 -30.48 -22.80
N GLN A 49 41.22 -31.21 -22.25
CA GLN A 49 41.24 -32.23 -21.20
C GLN A 49 41.07 -31.83 -19.71
N CYS A 50 39.97 -32.35 -19.13
CA CYS A 50 39.62 -32.34 -17.70
C CYS A 50 40.45 -33.32 -16.85
N PRO A 51 40.51 -33.06 -15.52
CA PRO A 51 40.26 -34.13 -14.54
C PRO A 51 39.32 -33.72 -13.38
N SER A 52 38.69 -34.73 -12.80
CA SER A 52 37.61 -34.69 -11.80
C SER A 52 38.05 -34.50 -10.34
N LYS A 53 37.07 -34.08 -9.50
CA LYS A 53 36.89 -34.27 -8.03
C LYS A 53 37.37 -33.18 -7.06
N ASN A 54 36.46 -32.33 -6.59
CA ASN A 54 35.71 -32.46 -5.32
C ASN A 54 34.79 -31.23 -5.13
N PRO A 55 33.61 -31.37 -4.50
CA PRO A 55 32.71 -30.25 -4.31
C PRO A 55 33.21 -29.37 -3.16
N THR A 56 33.78 -28.23 -3.50
CA THR A 56 33.88 -27.11 -2.58
C THR A 56 32.46 -26.69 -2.24
N THR A 57 32.06 -26.85 -0.98
CA THR A 57 30.78 -26.35 -0.48
C THR A 57 30.77 -24.83 -0.65
N THR A 58 30.23 -24.36 -1.76
CA THR A 58 29.87 -22.96 -1.93
C THR A 58 28.74 -22.71 -0.94
N THR A 59 29.08 -22.17 0.23
CA THR A 59 28.09 -21.51 1.08
C THR A 59 27.54 -20.36 0.27
N PHE A 60 26.41 -20.59 -0.40
CA PHE A 60 25.57 -19.51 -0.85
C PHE A 60 25.16 -18.76 0.42
N ASN A 61 25.70 -17.56 0.61
CA ASN A 61 25.07 -16.59 1.49
C ASN A 61 23.68 -16.36 0.89
N VAL A 62 22.69 -17.07 1.42
CA VAL A 62 21.30 -16.90 1.07
C VAL A 62 21.00 -15.45 1.47
N ALA A 63 20.87 -14.57 0.47
CA ALA A 63 20.27 -13.27 0.70
C ALA A 63 18.97 -13.53 1.48
N PRO A 64 18.75 -12.88 2.64
CA PRO A 64 17.49 -13.03 3.35
C PRO A 64 16.37 -12.77 2.34
N ASP A 65 15.38 -13.67 2.27
CA ASP A 65 14.14 -13.36 1.56
C ASP A 65 13.61 -12.06 2.17
N GLU A 66 13.78 -10.93 1.46
CA GLU A 66 13.50 -9.59 1.97
C GLU A 66 12.03 -9.48 2.41
N LEU A 67 11.15 -10.21 1.71
CA LEU A 67 9.74 -10.33 2.09
C LEU A 67 9.62 -11.05 3.42
N LEU A 68 10.28 -12.20 3.58
CA LEU A 68 10.26 -12.95 4.85
C LEU A 68 10.75 -12.10 6.02
N ALA A 69 11.89 -11.41 5.86
CA ALA A 69 12.43 -10.53 6.89
C ALA A 69 11.47 -9.37 7.24
N THR A 70 10.80 -8.81 6.25
CA THR A 70 9.80 -7.74 6.45
C THR A 70 8.58 -8.26 7.20
N LEU A 71 8.09 -9.46 6.83
CA LEU A 71 6.96 -10.11 7.48
C LEU A 71 7.28 -10.52 8.92
N ASP A 72 8.47 -11.09 9.17
CA ASP A 72 8.93 -11.46 10.52
C ASP A 72 8.94 -10.23 11.43
N LYS A 73 9.50 -9.11 10.94
CA LYS A 73 9.58 -7.85 11.67
C LYS A 73 8.21 -7.26 12.02
N ALA A 74 7.24 -7.34 11.11
CA ALA A 74 5.91 -6.75 11.29
C ALA A 74 4.89 -7.69 11.98
N SER A 75 5.26 -8.95 12.24
CA SER A 75 4.31 -9.95 12.72
C SER A 75 3.76 -9.67 14.12
N ILE A 76 2.48 -10.00 14.30
CA ILE A 76 1.71 -10.00 15.55
C ILE A 76 1.46 -11.46 15.93
N GLY A 77 1.81 -11.84 17.16
CA GLY A 77 1.46 -13.13 17.76
C GLY A 77 1.70 -14.32 16.83
N ASN A 78 0.61 -15.02 16.43
CA ASN A 78 0.62 -16.20 15.55
C ASN A 78 0.89 -15.85 14.06
N LYS A 79 1.96 -15.11 13.77
CA LYS A 79 2.38 -14.73 12.41
C LYS A 79 1.30 -13.99 11.62
N THR A 80 0.56 -13.09 12.27
CA THR A 80 -0.40 -12.22 11.60
C THR A 80 0.23 -10.88 11.27
N VAL A 81 0.12 -10.38 10.05
CA VAL A 81 0.58 -9.04 9.66
C VAL A 81 -0.58 -8.19 9.14
N ILE A 82 -0.45 -6.86 9.15
CA ILE A 82 -1.39 -5.97 8.45
C ILE A 82 -0.74 -5.57 7.13
N ILE A 83 -1.44 -5.75 6.01
CA ILE A 83 -0.91 -5.48 4.67
C ILE A 83 -1.78 -4.44 3.98
N ALA A 84 -1.14 -3.40 3.46
CA ALA A 84 -1.73 -2.47 2.52
C ALA A 84 -0.86 -2.35 1.27
N VAL A 85 -1.46 -2.27 0.09
CA VAL A 85 -0.75 -2.06 -1.17
C VAL A 85 -0.95 -0.62 -1.63
N ILE A 86 0.13 0.01 -2.10
CA ILE A 86 0.13 1.41 -2.46
C ILE A 86 0.90 1.69 -3.75
N ASN A 87 0.41 2.66 -4.52
CA ASN A 87 1.10 3.26 -5.66
C ASN A 87 1.30 4.77 -5.46
N LYS A 88 2.02 5.40 -6.38
CA LYS A 88 2.37 6.83 -6.37
C LYS A 88 1.15 7.74 -6.29
N ALA A 89 0.04 7.41 -6.95
CA ALA A 89 -1.17 8.22 -6.95
C ALA A 89 -1.82 8.33 -5.56
N TYR A 90 -1.64 7.30 -4.72
CA TYR A 90 -2.12 7.28 -3.34
C TYR A 90 -1.06 7.82 -2.36
N ALA A 91 0.23 7.70 -2.69
CA ALA A 91 1.35 8.08 -1.82
C ALA A 91 1.77 9.55 -1.94
N VAL A 92 1.60 10.17 -3.11
CA VAL A 92 2.05 11.54 -3.39
C VAL A 92 0.96 12.28 -4.15
N GLN A 93 0.75 13.55 -3.80
CA GLN A 93 -0.24 14.39 -4.45
C GLN A 93 0.38 15.41 -5.40
N GLU A 94 -0.46 15.90 -6.32
CA GLU A 94 -0.14 17.07 -7.14
C GLU A 94 -0.09 18.36 -6.32
N VAL A 95 0.57 19.37 -6.86
CA VAL A 95 0.99 20.64 -6.22
C VAL A 95 -0.10 21.38 -5.40
N LYS A 96 -1.39 21.10 -5.64
CA LYS A 96 -2.52 21.82 -5.01
C LYS A 96 -3.19 21.10 -3.84
N ALA A 97 -2.83 19.86 -3.53
CA ALA A 97 -3.52 19.10 -2.50
C ALA A 97 -2.73 19.05 -1.18
N ASP A 98 -3.46 19.14 -0.08
CA ASP A 98 -2.97 19.38 1.29
C ASP A 98 -2.75 18.09 2.10
N THR A 99 -3.17 16.92 1.62
CA THR A 99 -3.04 15.63 2.34
C THR A 99 -3.28 14.46 1.39
N THR A 100 -2.33 13.54 1.29
CA THR A 100 -2.45 12.34 0.44
C THR A 100 -3.40 11.28 1.01
N MET A 101 -3.78 10.28 0.20
CA MET A 101 -4.55 9.15 0.74
C MET A 101 -3.76 8.40 1.80
N LEU A 102 -2.45 8.20 1.57
CA LEU A 102 -1.56 7.60 2.56
C LEU A 102 -1.51 8.41 3.86
N ASP A 103 -1.48 9.74 3.78
CA ASP A 103 -1.47 10.58 4.98
C ASP A 103 -2.77 10.39 5.78
N LEU A 104 -3.93 10.32 5.13
CA LEU A 104 -5.21 10.03 5.81
C LEU A 104 -5.25 8.63 6.41
N PHE A 105 -4.77 7.63 5.65
CA PHE A 105 -4.67 6.25 6.10
C PHE A 105 -3.86 6.18 7.40
N ILE A 106 -2.64 6.70 7.40
CA ILE A 106 -1.77 6.71 8.56
C ILE A 106 -2.37 7.54 9.69
N GLU A 107 -2.87 8.75 9.41
CA GLU A 107 -3.50 9.60 10.41
C GLU A 107 -4.68 8.90 11.11
N SER A 108 -5.44 8.05 10.41
CA SER A 108 -6.51 7.28 11.03
C SER A 108 -6.00 6.38 12.16
N PHE A 109 -4.84 5.72 12.02
CA PHE A 109 -4.23 4.94 13.11
C PHE A 109 -3.80 5.82 14.29
N TRP A 110 -3.36 7.05 14.04
CA TRP A 110 -3.02 7.99 15.12
C TRP A 110 -4.25 8.49 15.86
N GLN A 111 -5.37 8.61 15.14
CA GLN A 111 -6.62 9.15 15.65
C GLN A 111 -7.61 8.07 16.11
N GLY A 112 -7.38 6.81 15.81
CA GLY A 112 -8.25 5.72 16.25
C GLY A 112 -8.05 5.34 17.71
N GLU A 113 -9.01 4.61 18.25
CA GLU A 113 -8.95 4.03 19.59
C GLU A 113 -8.20 2.69 19.52
N ASP A 114 -7.09 2.59 20.24
CA ASP A 114 -6.24 1.39 20.29
C ASP A 114 -5.67 0.95 18.92
N THR A 115 -5.49 1.88 17.97
CA THR A 115 -4.94 1.56 16.64
C THR A 115 -3.50 1.98 16.43
N ARG A 116 -2.99 2.95 17.18
CA ARG A 116 -1.65 3.53 16.93
C ARG A 116 -0.52 2.50 16.93
N HIS A 117 -0.56 1.53 17.85
CA HIS A 117 0.48 0.49 17.95
C HIS A 117 0.44 -0.49 16.75
N LEU A 118 -0.67 -0.56 16.02
CA LEU A 118 -0.81 -1.42 14.85
C LEU A 118 0.02 -0.95 13.66
N LEU A 119 0.49 0.31 13.66
CA LEU A 119 1.42 0.82 12.65
C LEU A 119 2.77 0.08 12.67
N ASP A 120 3.19 -0.44 13.82
CA ASP A 120 4.42 -1.25 13.92
C ASP A 120 4.28 -2.60 13.19
N HIS A 121 3.04 -3.02 12.95
CA HIS A 121 2.66 -4.27 12.31
C HIS A 121 2.11 -4.12 10.89
N LEU A 122 2.11 -2.89 10.38
CA LEU A 122 1.74 -2.57 9.01
C LEU A 122 2.93 -2.79 8.08
N VAL A 123 2.76 -3.67 7.10
CA VAL A 123 3.60 -3.80 5.91
C VAL A 123 2.95 -3.04 4.77
N LEU A 124 3.58 -1.96 4.34
CA LEU A 124 3.15 -1.17 3.21
C LEU A 124 3.90 -1.62 1.96
N VAL A 125 3.16 -2.26 1.05
CA VAL A 125 3.68 -2.87 -0.17
C VAL A 125 3.58 -1.87 -1.31
N ALA A 126 4.72 -1.33 -1.74
CA ALA A 126 4.80 -0.34 -2.80
C ALA A 126 4.98 -1.00 -4.17
N VAL A 127 4.14 -0.64 -5.14
CA VAL A 127 4.24 -1.15 -6.53
C VAL A 127 5.04 -0.25 -7.47
N ASP A 128 5.57 0.86 -6.96
CA ASP A 128 6.47 1.74 -7.70
C ASP A 128 7.48 2.42 -6.76
N GLN A 129 8.53 2.99 -7.35
CA GLN A 129 9.64 3.58 -6.60
C GLN A 129 9.21 4.81 -5.78
N THR A 130 8.31 5.65 -6.28
CA THR A 130 7.88 6.86 -5.56
C THR A 130 7.08 6.50 -4.31
N ALA A 131 6.19 5.53 -4.40
CA ALA A 131 5.45 5.01 -3.25
C ALA A 131 6.39 4.34 -2.24
N TYR A 132 7.42 3.63 -2.72
CA TYR A 132 8.42 3.00 -1.87
C TYR A 132 9.27 4.05 -1.12
N ASP A 133 9.75 5.08 -1.81
CA ASP A 133 10.52 6.17 -1.20
C ASP A 133 9.68 6.93 -0.17
N ARG A 134 8.39 7.16 -0.45
CA ARG A 134 7.46 7.76 0.51
C ARG A 134 7.27 6.88 1.74
N CYS A 135 7.12 5.57 1.56
CA CYS A 135 7.03 4.62 2.67
C CYS A 135 8.29 4.67 3.55
N GLN A 136 9.47 4.64 2.94
CA GLN A 136 10.76 4.70 3.63
C GLN A 136 10.94 6.03 4.38
N PHE A 137 10.53 7.15 3.77
CA PHE A 137 10.53 8.46 4.41
C PHE A 137 9.67 8.48 5.68
N LEU A 138 8.52 7.82 5.66
CA LEU A 138 7.62 7.67 6.82
C LEU A 138 8.11 6.63 7.85
N ARG A 139 9.21 5.91 7.57
CA ARG A 139 9.82 4.88 8.43
C ARG A 139 8.87 3.73 8.78
N LEU A 140 8.01 3.36 7.84
CA LEU A 140 7.12 2.20 7.97
C LEU A 140 7.84 0.90 7.59
N ASN A 141 7.20 -0.26 7.77
CA ASN A 141 7.72 -1.50 7.18
C ASN A 141 7.35 -1.52 5.70
N CYS A 142 8.34 -1.31 4.84
CA CYS A 142 8.15 -1.15 3.41
C CYS A 142 8.62 -2.40 2.67
N TYR A 143 7.82 -2.87 1.71
CA TYR A 143 8.25 -3.90 0.77
C TYR A 143 8.02 -3.40 -0.65
N ARG A 144 9.03 -3.48 -1.51
CA ARG A 144 8.90 -3.11 -2.93
C ARG A 144 8.47 -4.33 -3.72
N LEU A 145 7.25 -4.32 -4.23
CA LEU A 145 6.75 -5.38 -5.10
C LEU A 145 7.26 -5.12 -6.51
N GLU A 146 8.26 -5.90 -6.93
CA GLU A 146 8.78 -5.81 -8.29
C GLU A 146 7.68 -6.12 -9.30
N THR A 147 7.55 -5.26 -10.31
CA THR A 147 6.63 -5.43 -11.43
C THR A 147 7.43 -5.49 -12.71
N ASP A 148 7.28 -6.55 -13.49
CA ASP A 148 7.95 -6.70 -14.77
C ASP A 148 7.56 -5.54 -15.69
N SER A 149 8.50 -4.60 -15.92
CA SER A 149 8.54 -3.56 -16.97
C SER A 149 7.30 -2.66 -17.19
N VAL A 150 6.26 -2.72 -16.36
CA VAL A 150 5.07 -1.86 -16.43
C VAL A 150 5.16 -0.76 -15.36
N ASP A 151 5.11 0.50 -15.79
CA ASP A 151 5.06 1.67 -14.89
C ASP A 151 3.66 1.82 -14.26
N PHE A 152 3.55 1.48 -12.97
CA PHE A 152 2.33 1.63 -12.17
C PHE A 152 2.24 2.98 -11.43
N GLY A 153 3.13 3.95 -11.71
CA GLY A 153 3.20 5.22 -10.98
C GLY A 153 2.08 6.25 -11.22
N GLY A 154 1.08 5.99 -12.08
CA GLY A 154 -0.04 6.90 -12.33
C GLY A 154 -1.35 6.53 -11.60
N GLU A 155 -2.29 7.46 -11.45
CA GLU A 155 -3.69 7.11 -11.11
C GLU A 155 -4.22 6.20 -12.22
N LYS A 156 -4.40 4.92 -11.91
CA LYS A 156 -5.00 3.98 -12.85
C LYS A 156 -6.51 4.11 -12.71
N LEU A 157 -7.14 4.61 -13.77
CA LEU A 157 -8.60 4.74 -13.82
C LEU A 157 -9.23 3.38 -13.49
N TYR A 158 -10.23 3.41 -12.61
CA TYR A 158 -10.96 2.21 -12.18
C TYR A 158 -11.42 1.40 -13.41
N MET A 159 -11.13 0.09 -13.42
CA MET A 159 -11.35 -0.86 -14.54
C MET A 159 -10.42 -0.73 -15.76
N SER A 160 -9.34 0.07 -15.70
CA SER A 160 -8.32 0.06 -16.76
C SER A 160 -7.52 -1.26 -16.78
N GLN A 161 -6.92 -1.60 -17.93
CA GLN A 161 -6.06 -2.79 -18.08
C GLN A 161 -4.91 -2.82 -17.06
N ASP A 162 -4.29 -1.66 -16.82
CA ASP A 162 -3.21 -1.54 -15.82
C ASP A 162 -3.74 -1.72 -14.39
N PHE A 163 -4.94 -1.20 -14.07
CA PHE A 163 -5.58 -1.45 -12.78
C PHE A 163 -5.81 -2.94 -12.56
N ILE A 164 -6.37 -3.65 -13.56
CA ILE A 164 -6.63 -5.10 -13.48
C ILE A 164 -5.32 -5.88 -13.28
N LYS A 165 -4.26 -5.58 -14.04
CA LYS A 165 -2.95 -6.22 -13.86
C LYS A 165 -2.36 -5.99 -12.46
N MET A 166 -2.47 -4.76 -11.95
CA MET A 166 -2.03 -4.40 -10.60
C MET A 166 -2.78 -5.18 -9.52
N MET A 167 -4.10 -5.33 -9.65
CA MET A 167 -4.90 -6.09 -8.70
C MET A 167 -4.58 -7.58 -8.72
N TRP A 168 -4.35 -8.17 -9.89
CA TRP A 168 -3.90 -9.56 -9.98
C TRP A 168 -2.49 -9.75 -9.39
N ARG A 169 -1.59 -8.77 -9.57
CA ARG A 169 -0.26 -8.80 -8.94
C ARG A 169 -0.36 -8.73 -7.42
N ARG A 170 -1.29 -7.94 -6.87
CA ARG A 170 -1.65 -7.95 -5.44
C ARG A 170 -2.14 -9.34 -5.01
N THR A 171 -3.07 -9.95 -5.74
CA THR A 171 -3.58 -11.30 -5.39
C THR A 171 -2.46 -12.34 -5.36
N TRP A 172 -1.54 -12.30 -6.33
CA TRP A 172 -0.34 -13.16 -6.32
C TRP A 172 0.55 -12.92 -5.11
N PHE A 173 0.85 -11.67 -4.79
CA PHE A 173 1.67 -11.33 -3.63
C PHE A 173 1.06 -11.87 -2.32
N LEU A 174 -0.24 -11.71 -2.15
CA LEU A 174 -0.95 -12.19 -0.96
C LEU A 174 -0.98 -13.72 -0.89
N LEU A 175 -1.06 -14.42 -2.03
CA LEU A 175 -0.85 -15.87 -2.10
C LEU A 175 0.55 -16.27 -1.61
N GLU A 176 1.58 -15.52 -2.01
CA GLU A 176 2.97 -15.77 -1.59
C GLU A 176 3.19 -15.54 -0.09
N VAL A 177 2.45 -14.61 0.52
CA VAL A 177 2.41 -14.42 1.98
C VAL A 177 1.75 -15.62 2.67
N LEU A 178 0.60 -16.11 2.17
CA LEU A 178 -0.06 -17.29 2.70
C LEU A 178 0.84 -18.52 2.64
N LYS A 179 1.51 -18.76 1.51
CA LYS A 179 2.46 -19.89 1.32
C LYS A 179 3.63 -19.86 2.30
N ARG A 180 4.02 -18.68 2.79
CA ARG A 180 5.06 -18.50 3.83
C ARG A 180 4.55 -18.72 5.26
N GLY A 181 3.28 -19.07 5.43
CA GLY A 181 2.68 -19.37 6.72
C GLY A 181 2.19 -18.14 7.50
N TYR A 182 2.06 -16.98 6.84
CA TYR A 182 1.59 -15.75 7.47
C TYR A 182 0.10 -15.56 7.25
N SER A 183 -0.62 -15.38 8.35
CA SER A 183 -1.98 -14.84 8.32
C SER A 183 -1.90 -13.33 8.12
N PHE A 184 -2.97 -12.70 7.64
CA PHE A 184 -2.96 -11.24 7.51
C PHE A 184 -4.33 -10.61 7.57
N ILE A 185 -4.36 -9.35 8.00
CA ILE A 185 -5.41 -8.41 7.63
C ILE A 185 -4.94 -7.71 6.37
N PHE A 186 -5.71 -7.81 5.30
CA PHE A 186 -5.56 -6.94 4.14
C PHE A 186 -6.47 -5.72 4.32
N THR A 187 -5.96 -4.53 3.99
CA THR A 187 -6.71 -3.29 3.98
C THR A 187 -6.29 -2.44 2.78
N ASP A 188 -7.27 -1.91 2.04
CA ASP A 188 -6.99 -0.85 1.08
C ASP A 188 -6.63 0.44 1.83
N THR A 189 -5.88 1.32 1.17
CA THR A 189 -5.37 2.57 1.78
C THR A 189 -6.45 3.66 1.93
N ASP A 190 -7.64 3.43 1.39
CA ASP A 190 -8.83 4.27 1.55
C ASP A 190 -9.81 3.72 2.60
N VAL A 191 -9.30 2.90 3.53
CA VAL A 191 -9.98 2.44 4.73
C VAL A 191 -9.41 3.14 5.95
N LEU A 192 -10.23 3.92 6.66
CA LEU A 192 -9.83 4.55 7.92
C LEU A 192 -9.98 3.55 9.07
N TRP A 193 -8.98 3.49 9.95
CA TRP A 193 -8.96 2.63 11.14
C TRP A 193 -9.34 3.45 12.38
N LEU A 194 -10.62 3.45 12.73
CA LEU A 194 -11.16 4.23 13.84
C LEU A 194 -11.06 3.50 15.18
N ARG A 195 -11.07 2.16 15.17
CA ARG A 195 -10.81 1.30 16.34
C ARG A 195 -10.00 0.07 15.96
N ASN A 196 -9.39 -0.57 16.96
CA ASN A 196 -8.69 -1.85 16.78
C ASN A 196 -9.64 -2.95 16.25
N PRO A 197 -9.48 -3.44 15.01
CA PRO A 197 -10.39 -4.41 14.43
C PRO A 197 -10.27 -5.80 15.02
N PHE A 198 -9.15 -6.14 15.69
CA PHE A 198 -9.02 -7.43 16.36
C PHE A 198 -10.07 -7.62 17.46
N SER A 199 -10.60 -6.53 18.03
CA SER A 199 -11.70 -6.58 19.01
C SER A 199 -13.06 -7.01 18.42
N ARG A 200 -13.25 -6.87 17.10
CA ARG A 200 -14.49 -7.22 16.40
C ARG A 200 -14.36 -8.43 15.49
N LEU A 201 -13.14 -8.73 15.04
CA LEU A 201 -12.86 -9.96 14.31
C LEU A 201 -13.06 -11.18 15.21
N SER A 202 -13.65 -12.23 14.64
CA SER A 202 -13.86 -13.51 15.32
C SER A 202 -12.53 -14.13 15.73
N GLN A 203 -12.44 -14.45 17.01
CA GLN A 203 -11.30 -15.17 17.61
C GLN A 203 -11.37 -16.67 17.34
N ASN A 204 -12.45 -17.16 16.69
CA ASN A 204 -12.55 -18.56 16.34
C ASN A 204 -11.52 -18.92 15.26
N GLU A 205 -10.51 -19.71 15.65
CA GLU A 205 -9.42 -20.13 14.78
C GLU A 205 -9.87 -21.02 13.61
N THR A 206 -11.08 -21.59 13.68
CA THR A 206 -11.68 -22.36 12.58
C THR A 206 -12.22 -21.51 11.45
N GLU A 207 -12.36 -20.19 11.63
CA GLU A 207 -12.80 -19.28 10.56
C GLU A 207 -11.61 -18.94 9.64
N ASP A 208 -11.66 -19.40 8.40
CA ASP A 208 -10.55 -19.31 7.46
C ASP A 208 -10.40 -17.90 6.88
N LEU A 209 -11.53 -17.22 6.61
CA LEU A 209 -11.62 -15.89 6.01
C LEU A 209 -12.75 -15.09 6.65
N GLN A 210 -12.48 -13.84 7.01
CA GLN A 210 -13.48 -12.87 7.46
C GLN A 210 -13.39 -11.63 6.55
N ILE A 211 -14.38 -11.39 5.71
CA ILE A 211 -14.32 -10.43 4.59
C ILE A 211 -15.43 -9.38 4.67
N SER A 212 -15.12 -8.13 4.35
CA SER A 212 -16.09 -7.04 4.32
C SER A 212 -17.09 -7.18 3.16
N THR A 213 -18.18 -6.43 3.25
CA THR A 213 -19.23 -6.38 2.25
C THR A 213 -19.57 -4.93 1.91
N ASP A 214 -20.02 -4.67 0.69
CA ASP A 214 -20.57 -3.37 0.31
C ASP A 214 -21.94 -3.12 0.96
N MET A 215 -22.75 -4.18 1.15
CA MET A 215 -23.95 -4.13 1.98
C MET A 215 -24.08 -5.43 2.78
N PHE A 216 -24.55 -5.32 4.02
CA PHE A 216 -24.83 -6.40 4.95
C PHE A 216 -26.31 -6.44 5.29
N PHE A 217 -26.92 -7.63 5.15
CA PHE A 217 -28.34 -7.89 5.34
C PHE A 217 -28.64 -8.73 6.59
N GLY A 218 -27.64 -8.95 7.46
CA GLY A 218 -27.83 -9.52 8.79
C GLY A 218 -27.36 -10.96 8.97
N ASP A 219 -26.99 -11.68 7.89
CA ASP A 219 -26.47 -13.05 7.98
C ASP A 219 -24.96 -13.09 7.71
N PRO A 220 -24.11 -13.32 8.74
CA PRO A 220 -22.67 -13.38 8.57
C PRO A 220 -22.18 -14.62 7.81
N TRP A 221 -23.05 -15.55 7.41
CA TRP A 221 -22.67 -16.79 6.71
C TRP A 221 -23.14 -16.85 5.26
N ASN A 222 -23.98 -15.90 4.83
CA ASN A 222 -24.59 -15.92 3.51
C ASN A 222 -24.73 -14.51 2.94
N GLU A 223 -23.66 -13.99 2.34
CA GLU A 223 -23.67 -12.71 1.64
C GLU A 223 -23.14 -12.79 0.21
N THR A 224 -23.62 -11.86 -0.61
CA THR A 224 -23.33 -11.84 -2.06
C THR A 224 -22.68 -10.55 -2.57
N LEU A 225 -22.47 -9.57 -1.68
CA LEU A 225 -21.90 -8.27 -2.01
C LEU A 225 -20.56 -8.08 -1.31
N ILE A 226 -19.65 -9.03 -1.53
CA ILE A 226 -18.31 -9.00 -0.93
C ILE A 226 -17.54 -7.76 -1.36
N ASN A 227 -16.67 -7.29 -0.46
CA ASN A 227 -15.74 -6.21 -0.70
C ASN A 227 -14.33 -6.69 -0.32
N THR A 228 -13.36 -6.54 -1.22
CA THR A 228 -11.98 -7.00 -0.97
C THR A 228 -11.08 -5.91 -0.38
N GLY A 229 -11.64 -4.77 0.03
CA GLY A 229 -10.90 -3.66 0.62
C GLY A 229 -10.58 -3.85 2.10
N PHE A 230 -11.25 -4.77 2.80
CA PHE A 230 -10.84 -5.18 4.14
C PHE A 230 -11.18 -6.66 4.39
N TYR A 231 -10.19 -7.46 4.78
CA TYR A 231 -10.44 -8.83 5.25
C TYR A 231 -9.32 -9.37 6.11
N HIS A 232 -9.67 -10.25 7.04
CA HIS A 232 -8.73 -11.05 7.82
C HIS A 232 -8.74 -12.48 7.29
N ILE A 233 -7.56 -13.02 6.97
CA ILE A 233 -7.41 -14.38 6.45
C ILE A 233 -6.30 -15.13 7.18
N ARG A 234 -6.57 -16.39 7.50
CA ARG A 234 -5.61 -17.28 8.15
C ARG A 234 -4.82 -18.07 7.11
N SER A 235 -3.51 -18.22 7.31
CA SER A 235 -2.71 -19.10 6.46
C SER A 235 -3.00 -20.57 6.78
N ASN A 236 -3.55 -21.29 5.82
CA ASN A 236 -3.71 -22.74 5.84
C ASN A 236 -3.89 -23.28 4.42
N ASN A 237 -3.94 -24.61 4.28
CA ASN A 237 -4.04 -25.25 2.96
C ASN A 237 -5.30 -24.85 2.17
N LYS A 238 -6.42 -24.54 2.84
CA LYS A 238 -7.67 -24.13 2.18
C LYS A 238 -7.58 -22.73 1.62
N THR A 239 -7.05 -21.78 2.40
CA THR A 239 -6.90 -20.38 1.96
C THR A 239 -5.84 -20.22 0.89
N ILE A 240 -4.75 -21.00 0.96
CA ILE A 240 -3.76 -21.11 -0.11
C ILE A 240 -4.43 -21.63 -1.39
N ALA A 241 -5.21 -22.71 -1.31
CA ALA A 241 -5.94 -23.26 -2.46
C ALA A 241 -6.97 -22.28 -3.05
N LEU A 242 -7.64 -21.49 -2.20
CA LEU A 242 -8.55 -20.42 -2.66
C LEU A 242 -7.80 -19.38 -3.47
N PHE A 243 -6.70 -18.83 -2.93
CA PHE A 243 -5.94 -17.77 -3.60
C PHE A 243 -5.23 -18.29 -4.86
N ASP A 244 -4.77 -19.54 -4.86
CA ASP A 244 -4.18 -20.17 -6.05
C ASP A 244 -5.21 -20.28 -7.18
N ARG A 245 -6.40 -20.84 -6.90
CA ARG A 245 -7.50 -20.89 -7.88
C ARG A 245 -7.91 -19.51 -8.33
N TRP A 246 -8.06 -18.57 -7.39
CA TRP A 246 -8.45 -17.20 -7.69
C TRP A 246 -7.46 -16.52 -8.63
N TYR A 247 -6.16 -16.56 -8.31
CA TYR A 247 -5.11 -15.97 -9.15
C TYR A 247 -5.03 -16.63 -10.54
N ASN A 248 -5.23 -17.94 -10.62
CA ASN A 248 -5.19 -18.67 -11.90
C ASN A 248 -6.36 -18.34 -12.83
N MET A 249 -7.43 -17.71 -12.35
CA MET A 249 -8.54 -17.23 -13.19
C MET A 249 -8.18 -15.96 -13.99
N LYS A 250 -7.07 -15.28 -13.70
CA LYS A 250 -6.69 -13.99 -14.31
C LYS A 250 -6.74 -13.99 -15.85
N ASP A 251 -6.34 -15.11 -16.47
CA ASP A 251 -6.23 -15.22 -17.94
C ASP A 251 -7.60 -15.44 -18.60
N ASN A 252 -8.61 -15.84 -17.81
CA ASN A 252 -9.98 -16.12 -18.26
C ASN A 252 -11.00 -15.06 -17.78
N ALA A 253 -10.55 -14.02 -17.06
CA ALA A 253 -11.39 -13.02 -16.43
C ALA A 253 -11.50 -11.72 -17.23
N THR A 254 -11.80 -11.81 -18.53
CA THR A 254 -11.84 -10.63 -19.41
C THR A 254 -12.94 -9.66 -18.98
N GLY A 255 -12.57 -8.42 -18.65
CA GLY A 255 -13.51 -7.36 -18.27
C GLY A 255 -13.97 -7.39 -16.81
N GLN A 256 -13.47 -8.32 -16.01
CA GLN A 256 -13.77 -8.44 -14.57
C GLN A 256 -12.57 -8.00 -13.73
N LYS A 257 -12.83 -7.38 -12.56
CA LYS A 257 -11.79 -7.20 -11.54
C LYS A 257 -11.72 -8.44 -10.64
N GLU A 258 -10.63 -8.57 -9.90
CA GLU A 258 -10.36 -9.69 -8.99
C GLU A 258 -11.51 -9.95 -8.01
N GLN A 259 -12.13 -8.91 -7.45
CA GLN A 259 -13.28 -9.03 -6.56
C GLN A 259 -14.47 -9.71 -7.25
N ASP A 260 -14.75 -9.37 -8.52
CA ASP A 260 -15.86 -9.96 -9.27
C ASP A 260 -15.59 -11.45 -9.50
N VAL A 261 -14.35 -11.83 -9.82
CA VAL A 261 -13.95 -13.22 -9.98
C VAL A 261 -14.04 -14.00 -8.67
N LEU A 262 -13.64 -13.41 -7.54
CA LEU A 262 -13.79 -14.05 -6.23
C LEU A 262 -15.27 -14.30 -5.92
N LEU A 263 -16.14 -13.33 -6.24
CA LEU A 263 -17.58 -13.47 -6.06
C LEU A 263 -18.14 -14.59 -6.95
N ASP A 264 -17.72 -14.67 -8.22
CA ASP A 264 -18.12 -15.75 -9.14
C ASP A 264 -17.67 -17.13 -8.63
N LEU A 265 -16.45 -17.23 -8.07
CA LEU A 265 -15.98 -18.46 -7.43
C LEU A 265 -16.81 -18.85 -6.20
N ILE A 266 -17.15 -17.87 -5.35
CA ILE A 266 -18.04 -18.07 -4.18
C ILE A 266 -19.41 -18.58 -4.62
N ARG A 267 -20.03 -17.92 -5.62
CA ARG A 267 -21.31 -18.33 -6.22
C ARG A 267 -21.22 -19.71 -6.88
N GLY A 268 -20.06 -20.04 -7.45
CA GLY A 268 -19.74 -21.37 -7.99
C GLY A 268 -19.50 -22.45 -6.93
N GLY A 269 -19.63 -22.14 -5.64
CA GLY A 269 -19.54 -23.10 -4.54
C GLY A 269 -18.13 -23.38 -4.05
N ILE A 270 -17.14 -22.53 -4.35
CA ILE A 270 -15.74 -22.74 -3.93
C ILE A 270 -15.59 -22.90 -2.41
N ILE A 271 -16.44 -22.22 -1.63
CA ILE A 271 -16.45 -22.30 -0.16
C ILE A 271 -16.68 -23.74 0.29
N GLY A 272 -17.73 -24.39 -0.23
CA GLY A 272 -18.04 -25.79 0.08
C GLY A 272 -17.00 -26.75 -0.46
N GLN A 273 -16.52 -26.53 -1.70
CA GLN A 273 -15.52 -27.40 -2.34
C GLN A 273 -14.20 -27.46 -1.57
N LEU A 274 -13.77 -26.34 -0.98
CA LEU A 274 -12.54 -26.25 -0.19
C LEU A 274 -12.79 -26.46 1.32
N GLY A 275 -14.05 -26.64 1.74
CA GLY A 275 -14.43 -26.72 3.15
C GLY A 275 -14.06 -25.46 3.94
N LEU A 276 -14.11 -24.29 3.31
CA LEU A 276 -13.79 -23.01 3.92
C LEU A 276 -14.90 -22.57 4.89
N LYS A 277 -14.51 -22.00 6.01
CA LYS A 277 -15.42 -21.27 6.90
C LYS A 277 -15.22 -19.78 6.70
N VAL A 278 -16.14 -19.16 5.95
CA VAL A 278 -16.10 -17.74 5.61
C VAL A 278 -17.12 -16.98 6.44
N ARG A 279 -16.71 -15.88 7.06
CA ARG A 279 -17.58 -14.92 7.74
C ARG A 279 -17.64 -13.63 6.94
N PHE A 280 -18.83 -13.10 6.73
CA PHE A 280 -19.05 -11.77 6.20
C PHE A 280 -19.16 -10.76 7.34
N LEU A 281 -18.47 -9.64 7.20
CA LEU A 281 -18.33 -8.64 8.25
C LEU A 281 -19.46 -7.61 8.19
N ASP A 282 -20.13 -7.41 9.33
CA ASP A 282 -21.24 -6.46 9.49
C ASP A 282 -20.78 -5.01 9.28
N THR A 283 -21.49 -4.28 8.42
CA THR A 283 -21.21 -2.86 8.12
C THR A 283 -21.44 -1.93 9.31
N LEU A 284 -22.13 -2.38 10.36
CA LEU A 284 -22.18 -1.68 11.66
C LEU A 284 -20.77 -1.43 12.22
N TYR A 285 -19.88 -2.42 12.09
CA TYR A 285 -18.48 -2.34 12.56
C TYR A 285 -17.53 -2.02 11.42
N PHE A 286 -17.67 -2.65 10.27
CA PHE A 286 -16.81 -2.49 9.10
C PHE A 286 -17.52 -1.67 8.03
N SER A 287 -17.76 -0.41 8.35
CA SER A 287 -18.57 0.53 7.57
C SER A 287 -17.94 0.85 6.23
N GLY A 288 -18.77 1.30 5.29
CA GLY A 288 -18.29 1.97 4.08
C GLY A 288 -19.36 2.85 3.46
N PHE A 289 -19.00 3.70 2.50
CA PHE A 289 -19.94 4.66 1.90
C PHE A 289 -21.10 4.00 1.12
N CYS A 290 -20.99 2.71 0.78
CA CYS A 290 -22.13 1.95 0.26
C CYS A 290 -23.23 1.72 1.32
N GLN A 291 -22.85 1.56 2.58
CA GLN A 291 -23.74 1.39 3.73
C GLN A 291 -23.06 1.90 5.00
N ASP A 292 -23.36 3.14 5.38
CA ASP A 292 -22.78 3.76 6.55
C ASP A 292 -23.28 3.13 7.85
N SER A 293 -22.36 2.90 8.78
CA SER A 293 -22.71 2.62 10.17
C SER A 293 -23.38 3.85 10.79
N ASN A 294 -24.53 3.65 11.41
CA ASN A 294 -25.23 4.68 12.17
C ASN A 294 -24.73 4.80 13.62
N ASP A 295 -23.77 3.99 14.04
CA ASP A 295 -23.28 3.92 15.41
C ASP A 295 -21.78 4.26 15.48
N PHE A 296 -21.48 5.51 15.84
CA PHE A 296 -20.12 6.00 16.10
C PHE A 296 -19.44 5.29 17.27
N GLY A 297 -20.20 4.72 18.21
CA GLY A 297 -19.68 3.92 19.32
C GLY A 297 -19.26 2.51 18.92
N ALA A 298 -19.83 1.97 17.83
CA ALA A 298 -19.55 0.64 17.32
C ALA A 298 -18.51 0.63 16.18
N VAL A 299 -18.57 1.62 15.28
CA VAL A 299 -17.77 1.64 14.04
C VAL A 299 -16.28 1.40 14.31
N THR A 300 -15.67 0.52 13.52
CA THR A 300 -14.28 0.09 13.67
C THR A 300 -13.44 0.58 12.51
N THR A 301 -13.92 0.37 11.29
CA THR A 301 -13.30 0.88 10.07
C THR A 301 -14.32 1.60 9.19
N VAL A 302 -13.86 2.52 8.35
CA VAL A 302 -14.69 3.18 7.33
C VAL A 302 -13.97 3.13 5.98
N HIS A 303 -14.53 2.40 5.03
CA HIS A 303 -14.01 2.27 3.66
C HIS A 303 -14.69 3.27 2.71
N ALA A 304 -13.91 3.98 1.90
CA ALA A 304 -14.44 4.75 0.77
C ALA A 304 -14.84 3.87 -0.45
N ASN A 305 -15.57 2.77 -0.21
CA ASN A 305 -16.21 1.99 -1.26
C ASN A 305 -17.34 2.78 -1.94
N CYS A 306 -17.92 2.27 -3.03
CA CYS A 306 -18.89 3.01 -3.85
C CYS A 306 -18.42 4.42 -4.30
N CYS A 307 -17.11 4.60 -4.49
CA CYS A 307 -16.50 5.87 -4.86
C CYS A 307 -15.48 5.68 -5.99
N ARG A 308 -15.50 6.57 -7.01
CA ARG A 308 -14.71 6.35 -8.24
C ARG A 308 -13.33 6.98 -8.24
N SER A 309 -13.18 8.22 -7.80
CA SER A 309 -11.93 8.99 -7.96
C SER A 309 -11.18 9.19 -6.66
N ILE A 310 -9.84 9.22 -6.73
CA ILE A 310 -8.99 9.46 -5.54
C ILE A 310 -9.34 10.79 -4.88
N VAL A 311 -9.55 11.84 -5.68
CA VAL A 311 -9.90 13.18 -5.17
C VAL A 311 -11.22 13.15 -4.38
N ALA A 312 -12.23 12.42 -4.86
CA ALA A 312 -13.49 12.26 -4.16
C ALA A 312 -13.32 11.47 -2.86
N LYS A 313 -12.58 10.34 -2.90
CA LYS A 313 -12.28 9.53 -1.72
C LYS A 313 -11.55 10.35 -0.65
N VAL A 314 -10.49 11.08 -1.02
CA VAL A 314 -9.72 11.93 -0.10
C VAL A 314 -10.63 12.99 0.54
N LYS A 315 -11.47 13.65 -0.25
CA LYS A 315 -12.39 14.68 0.24
C LYS A 315 -13.34 14.13 1.30
N ASP A 316 -14.00 13.02 1.03
CA ASP A 316 -15.04 12.50 1.92
C ASP A 316 -14.43 11.75 3.13
N LEU A 317 -13.29 11.06 2.97
CA LEU A 317 -12.55 10.48 4.10
C LEU A 317 -11.99 11.55 5.04
N LYS A 318 -11.57 12.72 4.53
CA LYS A 318 -11.25 13.89 5.38
C LYS A 318 -12.43 14.31 6.23
N ALA A 319 -13.63 14.32 5.65
CA ALA A 319 -14.85 14.66 6.38
C ALA A 319 -15.13 13.63 7.49
N VAL A 320 -15.06 12.32 7.17
CA VAL A 320 -15.21 11.23 8.15
C VAL A 320 -14.21 11.38 9.30
N LEU A 321 -12.93 11.60 9.00
CA LEU A 321 -11.90 11.72 10.03
C LEU A 321 -12.11 12.95 10.92
N ARG A 322 -12.59 14.07 10.36
CA ARG A 322 -12.97 15.25 11.13
C ARG A 322 -14.15 14.98 12.04
N ASP A 323 -15.19 14.30 11.54
CA ASP A 323 -16.38 13.96 12.31
C ASP A 323 -16.03 12.99 13.45
N TRP A 324 -15.16 12.02 13.20
CA TRP A 324 -14.59 11.13 14.21
C TRP A 324 -13.85 11.90 15.32
N LYS A 325 -12.98 12.85 14.95
CA LYS A 325 -12.28 13.71 15.94
C LYS A 325 -13.27 14.51 16.79
N GLN A 326 -14.33 15.05 16.19
CA GLN A 326 -15.37 15.79 16.90
C GLN A 326 -16.16 14.88 17.85
N PHE A 327 -16.51 13.67 17.40
CA PHE A 327 -17.13 12.64 18.23
C PHE A 327 -16.28 12.35 19.47
N LYS A 328 -15.01 11.96 19.29
CA LYS A 328 -14.11 11.66 20.42
C LYS A 328 -13.99 12.82 21.41
N LYS A 329 -13.81 14.05 20.90
CA LYS A 329 -13.71 15.25 21.74
C LYS A 329 -14.97 15.46 22.58
N THR A 330 -16.14 15.36 21.94
CA THR A 330 -17.42 15.59 22.60
C THR A 330 -17.75 14.48 23.59
N THR A 331 -17.47 13.21 23.24
CA THR A 331 -17.66 12.06 24.13
C THR A 331 -16.78 12.19 25.36
N ALA A 332 -15.49 12.53 25.23
CA ALA A 332 -14.63 12.75 26.39
C ALA A 332 -15.16 13.86 27.34
N GLN A 333 -15.68 14.96 26.77
CA GLN A 333 -16.28 16.06 27.54
C GLN A 333 -17.58 15.63 28.25
N LYS A 334 -18.48 14.96 27.53
CA LYS A 334 -19.77 14.50 28.06
C LYS A 334 -19.60 13.40 29.10
N THR A 335 -18.69 12.44 28.92
CA THR A 335 -18.35 11.41 29.92
C THR A 335 -17.87 12.05 31.22
N THR A 336 -17.04 13.10 31.13
CA THR A 336 -16.57 13.87 32.30
C THR A 336 -17.73 14.59 33.01
N ALA A 337 -18.77 14.98 32.27
CA ALA A 337 -19.96 15.64 32.79
C ALA A 337 -21.11 14.67 33.16
N GLY A 338 -20.95 13.36 33.00
CA GLY A 338 -21.99 12.35 33.24
C GLY A 338 -23.16 12.37 32.25
N LEU A 339 -22.95 12.89 31.03
CA LEU A 339 -23.97 13.01 29.99
C LEU A 339 -23.78 11.97 28.88
N ALA A 340 -24.88 11.55 28.24
CA ALA A 340 -24.83 10.65 27.08
C ALA A 340 -24.34 11.39 25.83
N ALA A 341 -23.47 10.73 25.04
CA ALA A 341 -22.95 11.22 23.77
C ALA A 341 -23.80 10.70 22.60
N ASP A 342 -24.90 11.39 22.34
CA ASP A 342 -25.95 11.07 21.38
C ASP A 342 -26.04 12.11 20.25
N GLY A 343 -26.63 11.70 19.11
CA GLY A 343 -26.97 12.57 17.99
C GLY A 343 -25.85 12.86 16.97
N PHE A 344 -24.78 12.04 16.94
CA PHE A 344 -23.75 12.18 15.91
C PHE A 344 -24.21 11.62 14.58
N GLN A 345 -23.88 12.33 13.51
CA GLN A 345 -24.15 11.92 12.12
C GLN A 345 -22.90 12.17 11.29
N TRP A 346 -22.61 11.25 10.38
CA TRP A 346 -21.56 11.45 9.40
C TRP A 346 -21.96 12.59 8.45
N SER A 347 -20.96 13.39 8.07
CA SER A 347 -21.07 14.23 6.89
C SER A 347 -21.35 13.35 5.67
N GLY A 348 -22.25 13.80 4.79
CA GLY A 348 -22.56 13.06 3.58
C GLY A 348 -21.36 12.94 2.63
N HIS A 349 -21.25 11.79 1.94
CA HIS A 349 -20.19 11.45 0.98
C HIS A 349 -20.45 12.06 -0.41
N TRP A 350 -20.60 13.38 -0.45
CA TRP A 350 -21.00 14.11 -1.65
C TRP A 350 -19.92 14.12 -2.73
N GLY A 351 -18.64 14.07 -2.37
CA GLY A 351 -17.55 13.94 -3.33
C GLY A 351 -17.70 12.66 -4.14
N CYS A 352 -17.88 11.54 -3.44
CA CYS A 352 -18.06 10.22 -3.99
C CYS A 352 -19.34 10.12 -4.82
N TRP A 353 -20.47 10.61 -4.31
CA TRP A 353 -21.72 10.67 -5.10
C TRP A 353 -21.52 11.41 -6.43
N ASN A 354 -20.88 12.59 -6.40
CA ASN A 354 -20.70 13.38 -7.60
C ASN A 354 -19.66 12.79 -8.58
N SER A 355 -18.72 11.97 -8.10
CA SER A 355 -17.76 11.26 -8.96
C SER A 355 -18.43 10.32 -9.98
N TRP A 356 -19.65 9.87 -9.72
CA TRP A 356 -20.44 9.04 -10.64
C TRP A 356 -21.08 9.83 -11.78
N LYS A 357 -21.22 11.16 -11.66
CA LYS A 357 -21.83 12.03 -12.68
C LYS A 357 -20.87 12.43 -13.81
N VAL A 358 -19.58 12.25 -13.61
CA VAL A 358 -18.55 12.59 -14.61
C VAL A 358 -18.37 11.38 -15.55
N PRO A 359 -18.60 11.53 -16.87
CA PRO A 359 -18.29 10.47 -17.84
C PRO A 359 -16.81 10.10 -17.77
N ASN A 360 -16.47 8.83 -18.04
CA ASN A 360 -15.07 8.45 -18.26
C ASN A 360 -14.58 9.24 -19.49
N ASP A 361 -13.71 10.23 -19.31
CA ASP A 361 -13.14 10.96 -20.44
C ASP A 361 -12.37 9.97 -21.31
N THR A 362 -12.87 9.77 -22.53
CA THR A 362 -12.24 8.98 -23.56
C THR A 362 -10.86 9.55 -23.86
N GLY A 363 -9.83 8.71 -23.82
CA GLY A 363 -8.48 9.04 -24.25
C GLY A 363 -8.42 9.54 -25.69
N LYS A 364 -8.61 10.84 -25.87
CA LYS A 364 -8.15 11.60 -27.03
C LYS A 364 -7.18 12.64 -26.53
N ALA A 365 -5.93 12.20 -26.36
CA ALA A 365 -4.81 13.11 -26.55
C ALA A 365 -4.95 13.67 -27.97
N ASN A 366 -5.44 14.89 -28.08
CA ASN A 366 -5.33 15.65 -29.31
C ASN A 366 -3.84 15.91 -29.53
N HIS A 367 -3.21 15.09 -30.35
CA HIS A 367 -2.08 15.54 -31.14
C HIS A 367 -2.56 16.71 -31.98
N LYS A 368 -2.14 17.92 -31.63
CA LYS A 368 -1.97 18.99 -32.60
C LYS A 368 -0.54 19.49 -32.50
N ALA A 369 0.07 19.51 -33.68
CA ALA A 369 1.44 19.87 -33.99
C ALA A 369 1.80 21.29 -33.53
#